data_AF-A0A382RLB0-F1
#
_entry.id   AF-A0A382RLB0-F1
#
_cell.length_a   1.000
_cell.length_b   1.000
_cell.length_c   1.000
_cell.angle_alpha   90.00
_cell.angle_beta   90.00
_cell.angle_gamma   90.00
#
_symmetry.space_group_name_H-M   'P 1'
#
loop_
_entity.id
_entity.type
_entity.pdbx_description
1 polymer ?
#
loop_
_entity_poly.entity_id
_entity_poly.type
_entity_poly.pdbx_seq_one_letter_code
_entity_poly.pdbx_strand_id
1 'polypeptide(L)' 'MTKLRIEKIKDFFLRKKKEGKQLIFFEKIDKNTSREQIKENIKNLLIKQGFKYVPSKKDTK' A
#
# COMPACT_ATOMS: atom_id res chain seq x y z
N MET A 1 -13.74 -21.98 1.10
CA MET A 1 -14.27 -20.88 1.92
C MET A 1 -13.15 -20.26 2.73
N THR A 2 -12.81 -19.00 2.49
CA THR A 2 -11.84 -18.26 3.30
C THR A 2 -12.51 -17.95 4.64
N LYS A 3 -12.05 -18.58 5.73
CA LYS A 3 -12.55 -18.27 7.08
C LYS A 3 -12.18 -16.81 7.40
N LEU A 4 -13.17 -15.95 7.54
CA LEU A 4 -12.99 -14.59 8.05
C LEU A 4 -12.40 -14.70 9.45
N ARG A 5 -11.15 -14.25 9.59
CA ARG A 5 -10.42 -14.31 10.86
C ARG A 5 -10.59 -12.96 11.54
N ILE A 6 -11.44 -12.92 12.57
CA ILE A 6 -11.58 -11.74 13.42
C ILE A 6 -10.40 -11.79 14.41
N GLU A 7 -9.51 -10.81 14.33
CA GLU A 7 -8.34 -10.69 15.20
C GLU A 7 -8.16 -9.25 15.67
N LYS A 8 -7.52 -9.07 16.83
CA LYS A 8 -7.21 -7.72 17.31
C LYS A 8 -6.19 -7.09 16.38
N ILE A 9 -6.35 -5.78 16.13
CA ILE A 9 -5.49 -5.04 15.20
C ILE A 9 -4.00 -5.10 15.59
N LYS A 10 -3.70 -5.15 16.90
CA LYS A 10 -2.35 -5.33 17.44
C LYS A 10 -1.72 -6.66 16.99
N ASP A 11 -2.48 -7.75 17.03
CA ASP A 11 -2.00 -9.08 16.66
C ASP A 11 -1.81 -9.18 15.15
N PHE A 12 -2.68 -8.53 14.37
CA PHE A 12 -2.50 -8.37 12.93
C PHE A 12 -1.18 -7.67 12.59
N PHE A 13 -0.90 -6.53 13.25
CA PHE A 13 0.34 -5.79 13.05
C PHE A 13 1.57 -6.61 13.41
N LEU A 14 1.53 -7.33 14.53
CA LEU A 14 2.63 -8.19 14.97
C LEU A 14 2.91 -9.31 13.97
N ARG A 15 1.86 -9.95 13.43
CA ARG A 15 2.02 -11.01 12.42
C ARG A 15 2.61 -10.46 11.13
N LYS A 16 2.15 -9.32 10.64
CA LYS A 16 2.69 -8.70 9.42
C LYS A 16 4.15 -8.30 9.57
N LYS A 17 4.52 -7.78 10.75
CA LYS A 17 5.93 -7.51 11.08
C LYS A 17 6.78 -8.79 11.07
N LYS A 18 6.28 -9.90 11.64
CA LYS A 18 6.97 -11.20 11.60
C LYS A 18 7.11 -11.77 10.18
N GLU A 19 6.15 -11.50 9.30
CA GLU A 19 6.21 -11.85 7.87
C GLU A 19 7.18 -10.97 7.06
N GLY A 20 7.88 -10.01 7.69
CA GLY A 20 8.75 -9.06 7.00
C GLY A 20 8.00 -8.02 6.16
N LYS A 21 6.68 -7.88 6.36
CA LYS A 21 5.83 -6.95 5.61
C LYS A 21 5.66 -5.65 6.40
N GLN A 22 6.08 -4.55 5.81
CA GLN A 22 5.83 -3.22 6.32
C GLN A 22 4.48 -2.72 5.80
N LEU A 23 3.65 -2.19 6.69
CA LEU A 23 2.40 -1.58 6.29
C LEU A 23 2.66 -0.14 5.85
N ILE A 24 2.03 0.19 4.74
CA ILE A 24 2.17 1.47 4.06
C ILE A 24 0.81 2.15 4.20
N PHE A 25 0.77 3.24 4.96
CA PHE A 25 -0.45 4.00 5.18
C PHE A 25 -0.53 5.13 4.17
N PHE A 26 -1.66 5.23 3.49
CA PHE A 26 -1.96 6.39 2.65
C PHE A 26 -2.14 7.63 3.52
N GLU A 27 -1.59 8.76 3.09
CA GLU A 27 -1.74 10.04 3.81
C GLU A 27 -3.21 10.47 3.86
N LYS A 28 -3.96 10.28 2.76
CA LYS A 28 -5.42 10.51 2.71
C LYS A 28 -6.00 9.93 1.42
N ILE A 29 -7.04 9.10 1.51
CA ILE A 29 -7.86 8.72 0.35
C ILE A 29 -9.31 9.07 0.71
N ASP A 30 -9.93 9.90 -0.11
CA ASP A 30 -11.35 10.21 0.00
C ASP A 30 -12.14 9.38 -1.02
N LYS A 31 -13.45 9.22 -0.81
CA LYS A 31 -14.33 8.48 -1.72
C LYS A 31 -14.31 9.03 -3.17
N ASN A 32 -13.94 10.30 -3.31
CA ASN A 32 -13.89 11.01 -4.60
C ASN A 32 -12.49 10.99 -5.24
N THR A 33 -11.49 10.36 -4.62
CA THR A 33 -10.14 10.30 -5.18
C THR A 33 -10.12 9.36 -6.40
N SER A 34 -9.63 9.87 -7.53
CA SER A 34 -9.55 9.07 -8.76
C SER A 34 -8.51 7.96 -8.65
N ARG A 35 -8.60 6.93 -9.50
CA ARG A 35 -7.63 5.83 -9.51
C ARG A 35 -6.21 6.33 -9.83
N GLU A 36 -6.12 7.34 -10.68
CA GLU A 36 -4.87 7.98 -11.10
C GLU A 36 -4.22 8.70 -9.92
N GLN A 37 -5.00 9.48 -9.15
CA GLN A 37 -4.53 10.15 -7.94
C GLN A 37 -4.07 9.15 -6.87
N ILE A 38 -4.79 8.03 -6.71
CA ILE A 38 -4.37 6.97 -5.79
C ILE A 38 -3.02 6.40 -6.23
N LYS A 39 -2.83 6.10 -7.52
CA LYS A 39 -1.55 5.58 -8.04
C LYS A 39 -0.40 6.54 -7.79
N GLU A 40 -0.62 7.84 -8.03
CA GLU A 40 0.39 8.87 -7.80
C GLU A 40 0.74 9.01 -6.31
N ASN A 41 -0.26 8.96 -5.43
CA ASN A 41 -0.04 8.97 -3.99
C ASN A 41 0.77 7.75 -3.52
N ILE A 42 0.50 6.55 -4.04
CA ILE A 42 1.31 5.35 -3.75
C ILE A 42 2.74 5.56 -4.21
N LYS A 43 2.93 6.04 -5.44
CA LYS A 43 4.25 6.29 -6.01
C LYS A 43 5.05 7.25 -5.13
N ASN A 44 4.46 8.38 -4.74
CA ASN A 44 5.12 9.38 -3.89
C ASN A 44 5.44 8.82 -2.50
N LEU A 45 4.54 8.04 -1.93
CA LEU A 45 4.75 7.40 -0.63
C LEU A 45 5.89 6.38 -0.67
N LEU A 46 5.95 5.54 -1.70
CA LEU A 46 7.04 4.59 -1.90
C LEU A 46 8.39 5.31 -2.10
N ILE A 47 8.41 6.40 -2.86
CA ILE A 47 9.62 7.22 -3.05
C ILE A 47 10.09 7.82 -1.72
N LYS A 48 9.19 8.38 -0.89
CA LYS A 48 9.52 8.90 0.45
C LYS A 48 10.13 7.83 1.37
N GLN A 49 9.73 6.56 1.21
CA GLN A 49 10.28 5.43 1.96
C GLN A 49 11.61 4.90 1.39
N GLY A 50 12.15 5.55 0.34
CA GLY A 50 13.44 5.21 -0.27
C GLY A 50 13.35 4.23 -1.45
N PHE A 51 12.15 3.87 -1.91
CA PHE A 51 12.00 3.00 -3.08
C PHE A 51 12.15 3.78 -4.38
N LYS A 52 12.92 3.23 -5.33
CA LYS A 52 13.05 3.80 -6.67
C LYS A 52 11.86 3.40 -7.53
N TYR A 53 11.12 4.38 -8.04
CA TYR A 53 10.09 4.12 -9.04
C TYR A 53 10.73 3.79 -10.39
N VAL A 54 10.39 2.64 -10.97
CA VAL A 54 10.79 2.24 -12.32
C VAL A 54 9.52 2.15 -13.18
N PRO A 55 9.34 3.00 -14.20
CA PRO A 55 8.18 2.92 -15.08
C PRO A 55 8.17 1.59 -15.85
N SER A 56 6.98 1.02 -16.05
CA SER A 56 6.85 -0.19 -16.84
C SER A 56 6.94 0.14 -18.32
N LYS A 57 7.47 -0.77 -19.13
CA LYS A 57 7.49 -0.66 -20.61
C LYS A 57 6.09 -0.51 -21.23
N LYS A 58 5.03 -0.76 -20.45
CA LYS A 58 3.62 -0.59 -20.84
C LYS A 58 3.08 0.82 -20.63
N ASP A 59 3.78 1.67 -19.85
CA ASP A 59 3.37 3.06 -19.60
C ASP A 59 3.87 4.02 -20.70
N THR A 60 4.69 3.52 -21.63
CA THR A 60 5.35 4.31 -22.70
C THR A 60 4.75 4.08 -24.09
N LYS A 61 3.58 3.44 -24.17
CA LYS A 61 2.96 3.05 -25.44
C LYS A 61 1.60 3.72 -25.63
#